data_AF-X1NWQ3-F1
#
_entry.id   AF-X1NWQ3-F1
#
_cell.length_a   1.000
_cell.length_b   1.000
_cell.length_c   1.000
_cell.angle_alpha   90.00
_cell.angle_beta   90.00
_cell.angle_gamma   90.00
#
_symmetry.space_group_name_H-M   'P 1'
#
loop_
_entity.id
_entity.type
_entity.pdbx_description
1 polymer ?
#
loop_
_entity_poly.entity_id
_entity_poly.type
_entity_poly.pdbx_seq_one_letter_code
_entity_poly.pdbx_strand_id
1 'polypeptide(L)'
;EFFRHFEKRVGDLRDLEIEADLILFHPYDRWGFANMDSETDDRYLRYIVARLAAYRNVWWSFANEYDLMKSKTMADWDRFFQIVQKYDPYQRLRGIHNCRGFYDHNKPWVAHASIQSSDLARGIEWRNKYKKPIVFDECKYEGNIPQGWGRITAQELTHRFWLGTISGCYVGHGETYKHP
;
A
#
# COMPACT_ATOMS: atom_id res chain seq x y z
N GLU A 1 23.99 -1.99 5.86
CA GLU A 1 24.00 -1.31 4.55
C GLU A 1 22.61 -1.08 3.98
N PHE A 2 21.79 -2.13 3.78
CA PHE A 2 20.44 -2.00 3.19
C PHE A 2 19.60 -0.83 3.74
N PHE A 3 19.33 -0.82 5.05
CA PHE A 3 18.46 0.21 5.64
C PHE A 3 19.04 1.63 5.57
N ARG A 4 20.37 1.79 5.60
CA ARG A 4 21.00 3.11 5.40
C ARG A 4 20.77 3.62 3.99
N HIS A 5 20.88 2.75 2.99
CA HIS A 5 20.58 3.10 1.61
C HIS A 5 19.09 3.45 1.45
N PHE A 6 18.21 2.65 2.06
CA PHE A 6 16.77 2.87 2.00
C PHE A 6 16.36 4.20 2.65
N GLU A 7 16.88 4.50 3.84
CA GLU A 7 16.71 5.79 4.53
C GLU A 7 17.12 6.97 3.68
N LYS A 8 18.26 6.86 2.98
CA LYS A 8 18.69 7.89 2.04
C LYS A 8 17.61 8.14 0.98
N ARG A 9 17.01 7.10 0.41
CA ARG A 9 15.97 7.24 -0.63
C ARG A 9 14.66 7.80 -0.07
N VAL A 10 14.27 7.41 1.15
CA VAL A 10 13.12 8.02 1.84
C VAL A 10 13.37 9.51 2.10
N GLY A 11 14.60 9.89 2.48
CA GLY A 11 15.02 11.28 2.61
C GLY A 11 15.04 12.05 1.29
N ASP A 12 15.54 11.44 0.22
CA ASP A 12 15.54 12.04 -1.12
C ASP A 12 14.10 12.35 -1.58
N LEU A 13 13.13 11.43 -1.36
CA LEU A 13 11.71 11.67 -1.66
C LEU A 13 11.13 12.80 -0.80
N ARG A 14 11.47 12.83 0.49
CA ARG A 14 11.01 13.87 1.43
C ARG A 14 11.44 15.26 0.98
N ASP A 15 12.67 15.37 0.48
CA ASP A 15 13.25 16.64 0.04
C ASP A 15 12.64 17.11 -1.31
N LEU A 16 11.99 16.19 -2.03
CA LEU A 16 11.12 16.46 -3.19
C LEU A 16 9.63 16.65 -2.82
N GLU A 17 9.30 16.66 -1.52
CA GLU A 17 7.92 16.74 -1.02
C GLU A 17 7.01 15.59 -1.48
N ILE A 18 7.60 14.41 -1.67
CA ILE A 18 6.89 13.18 -2.04
C ILE A 18 6.72 12.29 -0.81
N GLU A 19 5.47 11.87 -0.56
CA GLU A 19 5.14 10.85 0.44
C GLU A 19 5.69 9.48 -0.01
N ALA A 20 6.44 8.84 0.86
CA ALA A 20 6.95 7.49 0.69
C ALA A 20 5.97 6.50 1.33
N ASP A 21 5.08 5.92 0.50
CA ASP A 21 4.22 4.83 0.93
C ASP A 21 4.96 3.50 0.92
N LEU A 22 5.33 3.03 2.11
CA LEU A 22 6.27 1.93 2.28
C LEU A 22 5.52 0.60 2.37
N ILE A 23 5.60 -0.20 1.31
CA ILE A 23 5.15 -1.59 1.30
C ILE A 23 6.06 -2.43 2.22
N LEU A 24 5.51 -2.92 3.32
CA LEU A 24 6.25 -3.65 4.35
C LEU A 24 6.42 -5.13 4.03
N PHE A 25 5.41 -5.74 3.40
CA PHE A 25 5.38 -7.13 2.99
C PHE A 25 4.79 -7.26 1.58
N HIS A 26 5.16 -8.30 0.83
CA HIS A 26 4.58 -8.57 -0.49
C HIS A 26 4.73 -10.05 -0.87
N PRO A 27 3.89 -10.59 -1.78
CA PRO A 27 3.99 -11.97 -2.23
C PRO A 27 5.11 -12.22 -3.25
N TYR A 28 5.73 -11.17 -3.81
CA TYR A 28 6.76 -11.25 -4.86
C TYR A 28 8.15 -11.62 -4.33
N ASP A 29 8.27 -12.78 -3.71
CA ASP A 29 9.47 -13.18 -2.99
C ASP A 29 10.16 -14.41 -3.58
N ARG A 30 11.49 -14.43 -3.48
CA ARG A 30 12.37 -15.56 -3.83
C ARG A 30 13.45 -15.82 -2.78
N TRP A 31 13.41 -15.11 -1.65
CA TRP A 31 14.42 -15.13 -0.60
C TRP A 31 13.90 -15.65 0.75
N GLY A 32 12.58 -15.83 0.90
CA GLY A 32 11.95 -16.34 2.10
C GLY A 32 11.33 -15.26 3.00
N PHE A 33 11.47 -13.98 2.66
CA PHE A 33 10.91 -12.86 3.44
C PHE A 33 9.38 -12.89 3.51
N ALA A 34 8.71 -13.43 2.50
CA ALA A 34 7.26 -13.59 2.52
C ALA A 34 6.79 -14.66 3.54
N ASN A 35 7.68 -15.55 3.97
CA ASN A 35 7.36 -16.73 4.79
C ASN A 35 8.13 -16.77 6.12
N MET A 36 8.60 -15.61 6.60
CA MET A 36 9.22 -15.51 7.92
C MET A 36 8.24 -15.96 9.02
N ASP A 37 8.79 -16.46 10.12
CA ASP A 37 8.02 -16.75 11.32
C ASP A 37 7.54 -15.46 12.03
N SER A 38 6.58 -15.61 12.94
CA SER A 38 5.94 -14.50 13.63
C SER A 38 6.91 -13.65 14.46
N GLU A 39 7.94 -14.26 15.06
CA GLU A 39 8.94 -13.53 15.85
C GLU A 39 9.79 -12.63 14.95
N THR A 40 10.19 -13.16 13.79
CA THR A 40 10.98 -12.45 12.80
C THR A 40 10.19 -11.31 12.18
N ASP A 41 8.90 -11.51 11.84
CA ASP A 41 8.02 -10.42 11.40
C ASP A 41 7.95 -9.30 12.43
N ASP A 42 7.74 -9.64 13.70
CA ASP A 42 7.59 -8.64 14.78
C ASP A 42 8.88 -7.90 15.07
N ARG A 43 10.01 -8.59 14.95
CA ARG A 43 11.32 -7.98 15.04
C ARG A 43 11.54 -7.02 13.88
N TYR A 44 11.20 -7.42 12.66
CA TYR A 44 11.28 -6.56 11.48
C TYR A 44 10.42 -5.32 11.62
N LEU A 45 9.15 -5.46 12.02
CA LEU A 45 8.22 -4.33 12.16
C LEU A 45 8.70 -3.33 13.22
N ARG A 46 9.12 -3.81 14.39
CA ARG A 46 9.70 -2.93 15.43
C ARG A 46 10.94 -2.21 14.93
N TYR A 47 11.80 -2.92 14.20
CA TYR A 47 13.05 -2.37 13.68
C TYR A 47 12.79 -1.30 12.61
N ILE A 48 11.93 -1.57 11.63
CA ILE A 48 11.65 -0.62 10.53
C ILE A 48 10.94 0.64 11.04
N VAL A 49 10.02 0.50 11.99
CA VAL A 49 9.34 1.63 12.63
C VAL A 49 10.34 2.50 13.41
N ALA A 50 11.20 1.88 14.23
CA ALA A 50 12.21 2.62 15.00
C ALA A 50 13.16 3.42 14.10
N ARG A 51 13.41 2.96 12.88
CA ARG A 51 14.29 3.62 11.90
C ARG A 51 13.59 4.72 11.12
N LEU A 52 12.35 4.48 10.68
CA LEU A 52 11.71 5.30 9.65
C LEU A 52 10.55 6.16 10.16
N ALA A 53 9.97 5.92 11.33
CA ALA A 53 8.82 6.69 11.82
C ALA A 53 9.11 8.21 11.96
N ALA A 54 10.37 8.57 12.22
CA ALA A 54 10.81 9.96 12.31
C ALA A 54 10.75 10.72 10.97
N TYR A 55 10.73 10.03 9.83
CA TYR A 55 10.57 10.66 8.52
C TYR A 55 9.12 11.09 8.34
N ARG A 56 8.90 12.40 8.16
CA ARG A 56 7.56 12.99 8.14
C ARG A 56 6.67 12.54 6.99
N ASN A 57 7.31 12.13 5.89
CA ASN A 57 6.69 11.74 4.64
C ASN A 57 6.47 10.22 4.53
N VAL A 58 6.56 9.45 5.63
CA VAL A 58 6.39 7.99 5.60
C VAL A 58 4.94 7.60 5.84
N TRP A 59 4.40 6.76 4.97
CA TRP A 59 3.18 5.98 5.21
C TRP A 59 3.52 4.50 5.29
N TRP A 60 2.70 3.73 6.00
CA TRP A 60 2.85 2.30 6.17
C TRP A 60 1.80 1.54 5.35
N SER A 61 2.22 0.95 4.24
CA SER A 61 1.41 -0.01 3.50
C SER A 61 1.78 -1.43 3.95
N PHE A 62 0.89 -2.09 4.69
CA PHE A 62 1.22 -3.37 5.32
C PHE A 62 1.57 -4.44 4.31
N ALA A 63 0.85 -4.49 3.20
CA ALA A 63 1.24 -5.34 2.10
C ALA A 63 0.70 -4.84 0.79
N ASN A 64 1.43 -5.17 -0.28
CA ASN A 64 0.85 -5.24 -1.60
C ASN A 64 0.22 -6.63 -1.79
N GLU A 65 -1.02 -6.69 -2.26
CA GLU A 65 -1.74 -7.93 -2.52
C GLU A 65 -1.72 -8.89 -1.32
N TYR A 66 -2.09 -8.38 -0.14
CA TYR A 66 -1.95 -9.09 1.16
C TYR A 66 -2.59 -10.48 1.17
N ASP A 67 -3.72 -10.64 0.46
CA ASP A 67 -4.50 -11.87 0.38
C ASP A 67 -3.87 -12.96 -0.50
N LEU A 68 -2.75 -12.65 -1.16
CA LEU A 68 -1.91 -13.64 -1.83
C LEU A 68 -0.81 -14.22 -0.93
N MET A 69 -0.55 -13.63 0.23
CA MET A 69 0.47 -14.11 1.18
C MET A 69 -0.05 -15.27 2.04
N LYS A 70 0.05 -16.49 1.51
CA LYS A 70 -0.50 -17.72 2.12
C LYS A 70 0.04 -18.09 3.50
N SER A 71 1.22 -17.59 3.85
CA SER A 71 1.86 -17.83 5.15
C SER A 71 1.29 -16.94 6.27
N LYS A 72 0.50 -15.91 5.93
CA LYS A 72 -0.02 -14.92 6.87
C LYS A 72 -1.54 -15.05 6.98
N THR A 73 -2.05 -15.05 8.20
CA THR A 73 -3.48 -15.07 8.51
C THR A 73 -4.03 -13.66 8.72
N MET A 74 -5.36 -13.51 8.78
CA MET A 74 -5.96 -12.20 9.13
C MET A 74 -5.56 -11.74 10.53
N ALA A 75 -5.35 -12.67 11.47
CA ALA A 75 -4.87 -12.34 12.82
C ALA A 75 -3.42 -11.82 12.79
N ASP A 76 -2.59 -12.29 11.86
CA ASP A 76 -1.25 -11.76 11.66
C ASP A 76 -1.30 -10.32 11.14
N TRP A 77 -2.15 -10.03 10.16
CA TRP A 77 -2.33 -8.66 9.66
C TRP A 77 -2.82 -7.72 10.77
N ASP A 78 -3.81 -8.13 11.56
CA ASP A 78 -4.27 -7.37 12.74
C ASP A 78 -3.12 -7.08 13.72
N ARG A 79 -2.34 -8.11 14.04
CA ARG A 79 -1.16 -8.01 14.93
C ARG A 79 -0.12 -7.05 14.37
N PHE A 80 0.16 -7.10 13.06
CA PHE A 80 1.13 -6.21 12.43
C PHE A 80 0.69 -4.75 12.54
N PHE A 81 -0.58 -4.45 12.26
CA PHE A 81 -1.14 -3.11 12.45
C PHE A 81 -0.97 -2.61 13.89
N GLN A 82 -1.30 -3.44 14.86
CA GLN A 82 -1.19 -3.09 16.29
C GLN A 82 0.25 -2.87 16.72
N ILE A 83 1.21 -3.65 16.20
CA ILE A 83 2.64 -3.46 16.46
C ILE A 83 3.08 -2.10 15.93
N VAL A 84 2.87 -1.81 14.66
CA VAL A 84 3.29 -0.52 14.08
C VAL A 84 2.59 0.63 14.78
N GLN A 85 1.27 0.53 15.04
CA GLN A 85 0.53 1.57 15.76
C GLN A 85 1.10 1.82 17.16
N LYS A 86 1.50 0.77 17.88
CA LYS A 86 2.09 0.89 19.22
C LYS A 86 3.47 1.55 19.20
N TYR A 87 4.30 1.22 18.20
CA TYR A 87 5.69 1.66 18.17
C TYR A 87 5.95 2.91 17.32
N ASP A 88 4.98 3.37 16.51
CA ASP A 88 5.06 4.62 15.77
C ASP A 88 4.52 5.78 16.62
N PRO A 89 5.40 6.61 17.23
CA PRO A 89 4.95 7.68 18.12
C PRO A 89 4.28 8.84 17.38
N TYR A 90 4.39 8.89 16.05
CA TYR A 90 3.83 9.97 15.22
C TYR A 90 2.52 9.58 14.54
N GLN A 91 2.08 8.33 14.72
CA GLN A 91 0.83 7.81 14.16
C GLN A 91 0.71 8.08 12.65
N ARG A 92 1.76 7.78 11.86
CA ARG A 92 1.76 7.91 10.39
C ARG A 92 0.59 7.17 9.75
N LEU A 93 0.25 7.50 8.51
CA LEU A 93 -0.85 6.81 7.83
C LEU A 93 -0.54 5.31 7.66
N ARG A 94 -1.56 4.47 7.82
CA ARG A 94 -1.47 3.01 7.79
C ARG A 94 -2.60 2.43 6.95
N GLY A 95 -2.26 1.73 5.88
CA GLY A 95 -3.18 1.09 4.93
C GLY A 95 -2.72 -0.34 4.57
N ILE A 96 -3.53 -1.06 3.82
CA ILE A 96 -3.18 -2.40 3.32
C ILE A 96 -3.86 -2.62 1.98
N HIS A 97 -3.09 -3.06 0.98
CA HIS A 97 -3.54 -3.18 -0.40
C HIS A 97 -3.92 -4.62 -0.75
N ASN A 98 -5.11 -4.80 -1.33
CA ASN A 98 -5.66 -6.11 -1.73
C ASN A 98 -5.27 -6.52 -3.16
N CYS A 99 -5.41 -7.80 -3.49
CA CYS A 99 -5.59 -8.29 -4.85
C CYS A 99 -7.06 -8.65 -5.10
N ARG A 100 -7.60 -9.58 -4.30
CA ARG A 100 -8.97 -10.13 -4.46
C ARG A 100 -9.88 -9.79 -3.29
N GLY A 101 -9.44 -10.14 -2.08
CA GLY A 101 -10.21 -9.98 -0.85
C GLY A 101 -9.94 -8.63 -0.20
N PHE A 102 -10.98 -8.01 0.37
CA PHE A 102 -10.83 -6.75 1.09
C PHE A 102 -10.51 -7.00 2.56
N TYR A 103 -9.57 -6.25 3.10
CA TYR A 103 -9.39 -6.18 4.54
C TYR A 103 -10.52 -5.36 5.15
N ASP A 104 -10.80 -5.56 6.44
CA ASP A 104 -11.77 -4.71 7.13
C ASP A 104 -11.15 -3.35 7.44
N HIS A 105 -11.34 -2.39 6.54
CA HIS A 105 -10.85 -1.03 6.73
C HIS A 105 -11.60 -0.24 7.81
N ASN A 106 -12.67 -0.78 8.44
CA ASN A 106 -13.30 -0.13 9.60
C ASN A 106 -12.47 -0.23 10.87
N LYS A 107 -11.52 -1.17 10.94
CA LYS A 107 -10.73 -1.39 12.15
C LYS A 107 -10.01 -0.10 12.59
N PRO A 108 -9.92 0.17 13.91
CA PRO A 108 -9.52 1.47 14.42
C PRO A 108 -8.06 1.84 14.13
N TRP A 109 -7.20 0.86 13.84
CA TRP A 109 -5.79 1.06 13.49
C TRP A 109 -5.54 1.42 12.02
N VAL A 110 -6.54 1.25 11.15
CA VAL A 110 -6.48 1.57 9.73
C VAL A 110 -6.80 3.05 9.53
N ALA A 111 -5.91 3.80 8.88
CA ALA A 111 -6.09 5.23 8.64
C ALA A 111 -6.89 5.55 7.38
N HIS A 112 -6.70 4.76 6.32
CA HIS A 112 -7.38 4.89 5.02
C HIS A 112 -7.55 3.52 4.37
N ALA A 113 -8.45 3.41 3.39
CA ALA A 113 -8.55 2.21 2.57
C ALA A 113 -7.66 2.36 1.33
N SER A 114 -6.69 1.46 1.20
CA SER A 114 -5.77 1.32 0.07
C SER A 114 -6.27 0.15 -0.77
N ILE A 115 -6.72 0.41 -2.01
CA ILE A 115 -7.55 -0.55 -2.76
C ILE A 115 -7.03 -0.78 -4.18
N GLN A 116 -6.96 -2.06 -4.55
CA GLN A 116 -6.89 -2.49 -5.94
C GLN A 116 -8.29 -2.67 -6.51
N SER A 117 -8.69 -1.83 -7.47
CA SER A 117 -9.95 -1.98 -8.19
C SER A 117 -9.98 -1.14 -9.46
N SER A 118 -10.61 -1.68 -10.51
CA SER A 118 -10.96 -0.92 -11.72
C SER A 118 -12.40 -0.40 -11.74
N ASP A 119 -13.16 -0.59 -10.65
CA ASP A 119 -14.52 -0.06 -10.49
C ASP A 119 -14.49 1.21 -9.63
N LEU A 120 -14.10 2.32 -10.24
CA LEU A 120 -13.87 3.59 -9.54
C LEU A 120 -15.17 4.23 -9.03
N ALA A 121 -16.31 3.94 -9.67
CA ALA A 121 -17.62 4.46 -9.27
C ALA A 121 -18.05 3.94 -7.88
N ARG A 122 -17.57 2.74 -7.48
CA ARG A 122 -17.79 2.20 -6.13
C ARG A 122 -17.03 2.93 -5.03
N GLY A 123 -16.19 3.92 -5.37
CA GLY A 123 -15.59 4.82 -4.39
C GLY A 123 -16.64 5.48 -3.47
N ILE A 124 -17.82 5.83 -4.00
CA ILE A 124 -18.92 6.40 -3.20
C ILE A 124 -19.43 5.39 -2.15
N GLU A 125 -19.62 4.12 -2.57
CA GLU A 125 -20.02 3.02 -1.68
C GLU A 125 -19.00 2.84 -0.55
N TRP A 126 -17.71 2.77 -0.88
CA TRP A 126 -16.65 2.52 0.10
C TRP A 126 -16.42 3.69 1.05
N ARG A 127 -16.50 4.93 0.57
CA ARG A 127 -16.51 6.10 1.46
C ARG A 127 -17.68 6.05 2.44
N ASN A 128 -18.86 5.65 1.97
CA ASN A 128 -20.03 5.53 2.84
C ASN A 128 -19.91 4.38 3.85
N LYS A 129 -19.32 3.26 3.43
CA LYS A 129 -19.09 2.09 4.28
C LYS A 129 -18.04 2.36 5.36
N TYR A 130 -16.88 2.88 4.97
CA TYR A 130 -15.71 2.98 5.85
C TYR A 130 -15.61 4.31 6.58
N LYS A 131 -16.23 5.38 6.05
CA LYS A 131 -16.11 6.75 6.58
C LYS A 131 -14.65 7.19 6.78
N LYS A 132 -13.76 6.71 5.91
CA LYS A 132 -12.32 7.00 5.85
C LYS A 132 -11.93 7.38 4.42
N PRO A 133 -10.77 8.05 4.23
CA PRO A 133 -10.23 8.28 2.89
C PRO A 133 -10.11 6.96 2.11
N ILE A 134 -10.44 7.02 0.82
CA ILE A 134 -10.35 5.90 -0.11
C ILE A 134 -9.30 6.26 -1.15
N VAL A 135 -8.27 5.43 -1.23
CA VAL A 135 -7.20 5.54 -2.22
C VAL A 135 -7.27 4.30 -3.10
N PHE A 136 -7.57 4.50 -4.38
CA PHE A 136 -7.39 3.48 -5.40
C PHE A 136 -5.91 3.42 -5.76
N ASP A 137 -5.11 2.80 -4.89
CA ASP A 137 -3.65 2.70 -5.09
C ASP A 137 -3.29 1.92 -6.36
N GLU A 138 -4.16 1.02 -6.80
CA GLU A 138 -4.03 0.38 -8.10
C GLU A 138 -5.37 0.29 -8.83
N CYS A 139 -5.48 1.02 -9.95
CA CYS A 139 -6.61 0.93 -10.86
C CYS A 139 -6.17 0.50 -12.27
N LYS A 140 -5.28 -0.50 -12.36
CA LYS A 140 -4.50 -0.85 -13.56
C LYS A 140 -3.50 0.24 -13.96
N TYR A 141 -2.55 -0.13 -14.81
CA TYR A 141 -1.48 0.74 -15.27
C TYR A 141 -1.55 0.99 -16.78
N GLU A 142 -1.17 2.20 -17.15
CA GLU A 142 -0.85 2.57 -18.53
C GLU A 142 0.28 1.68 -19.05
N GLY A 143 0.17 1.14 -20.27
CA GLY A 143 1.23 0.28 -20.77
C GLY A 143 0.85 -0.65 -21.91
N ASN A 144 1.73 -1.61 -22.16
CA ASN A 144 1.61 -2.56 -23.27
C ASN A 144 1.97 -4.02 -22.90
N ILE A 145 2.08 -4.34 -21.61
CA ILE A 145 2.42 -5.71 -21.20
C ILE A 145 1.23 -6.66 -21.49
N PRO A 146 1.47 -7.97 -21.71
CA PRO A 146 0.37 -8.90 -22.03
C PRO A 146 -0.61 -9.09 -20.86
N GLN A 147 -0.18 -8.80 -19.63
CA GLN A 147 -1.01 -8.91 -18.44
C GLN A 147 -2.11 -7.84 -18.42
N GLY A 148 -3.34 -8.26 -18.14
CA GLY A 148 -4.53 -7.41 -18.22
C GLY A 148 -4.55 -6.22 -17.25
N TRP A 149 -3.67 -6.20 -16.25
CA TRP A 149 -3.51 -5.10 -15.30
C TRP A 149 -2.60 -3.98 -15.79
N GLY A 150 -1.75 -4.19 -16.80
CA GLY A 150 -0.74 -3.19 -17.23
C GLY A 150 -0.82 -2.81 -18.70
N ARG A 151 -2.03 -2.77 -19.27
CA ARG A 151 -2.25 -2.60 -20.71
C ARG A 151 -3.38 -1.65 -21.09
N ILE A 152 -3.70 -0.70 -20.21
CA ILE A 152 -4.66 0.35 -20.55
C ILE A 152 -3.94 1.51 -21.24
N THR A 153 -4.67 2.33 -21.99
CA THR A 153 -4.09 3.52 -22.64
C THR A 153 -3.96 4.66 -21.62
N ALA A 154 -3.12 5.65 -21.94
CA ALA A 154 -3.01 6.90 -21.18
C ALA A 154 -4.37 7.59 -20.96
N GLN A 155 -5.20 7.62 -22.01
CA GLN A 155 -6.54 8.23 -21.95
C GLN A 155 -7.45 7.47 -20.98
N GLU A 156 -7.39 6.14 -20.97
CA GLU A 156 -8.17 5.34 -20.04
C GLU A 156 -7.69 5.52 -18.60
N LEU A 157 -6.37 5.62 -18.36
CA LEU A 157 -5.88 5.90 -17.00
C LEU A 157 -6.31 7.30 -16.54
N THR A 158 -6.20 8.31 -17.40
CA THR A 158 -6.69 9.68 -17.11
C THR A 158 -8.20 9.69 -16.82
N HIS A 159 -8.99 8.92 -17.56
CA HIS A 159 -10.42 8.75 -17.32
C HIS A 159 -10.70 8.10 -15.95
N ARG A 160 -9.91 7.11 -15.53
CA ARG A 160 -10.04 6.50 -14.19
C ARG A 160 -9.70 7.48 -13.07
N PHE A 161 -8.67 8.30 -13.26
CA PHE A 161 -8.37 9.41 -12.34
C PHE A 161 -9.57 10.33 -12.18
N TRP A 162 -10.18 10.74 -13.31
CA TRP A 162 -11.40 11.55 -13.28
C TRP A 162 -12.52 10.86 -12.47
N LEU A 163 -12.83 9.59 -12.76
CA LEU A 163 -13.89 8.84 -12.06
C LEU A 163 -13.64 8.70 -10.55
N GLY A 164 -12.39 8.40 -10.15
CA GLY A 164 -12.01 8.32 -8.74
C GLY A 164 -12.12 9.67 -8.04
N THR A 165 -11.61 10.73 -8.66
CA THR A 165 -11.67 12.10 -8.11
C THR A 165 -13.10 12.61 -7.96
N ILE A 166 -13.97 12.46 -8.97
CA ILE A 166 -15.37 12.91 -8.86
C ILE A 166 -16.20 12.08 -7.88
N SER A 167 -15.80 10.83 -7.63
CA SER A 167 -16.35 9.99 -6.55
C SER A 167 -15.84 10.40 -5.16
N GLY A 168 -14.97 11.42 -5.11
CA GLY A 168 -14.37 11.98 -3.90
C GLY A 168 -13.34 11.07 -3.25
N CYS A 169 -12.62 10.30 -4.07
CA CYS A 169 -11.53 9.40 -3.70
C CYS A 169 -10.20 9.90 -4.30
N TYR A 170 -9.11 9.23 -3.95
CA TYR A 170 -7.76 9.44 -4.50
C TYR A 170 -7.37 8.26 -5.40
N VAL A 171 -6.47 8.49 -6.37
CA VAL A 171 -6.09 7.47 -7.36
C VAL A 171 -4.58 7.46 -7.55
N GLY A 172 -3.98 6.27 -7.49
CA GLY A 172 -2.57 6.03 -7.77
C GLY A 172 -2.30 5.84 -9.26
N HIS A 173 -1.21 6.43 -9.74
CA HIS A 173 -0.77 6.27 -11.12
C HIS A 173 0.23 5.11 -11.21
N GLY A 174 0.15 4.32 -12.29
CA GLY A 174 1.21 3.39 -12.65
C GLY A 174 1.35 3.29 -14.17
N GLU A 175 2.59 3.13 -14.62
CA GLU A 175 2.91 2.80 -16.01
C GLU A 175 3.83 1.58 -16.08
N THR A 176 3.70 0.81 -17.16
CA THR A 176 4.62 -0.28 -17.47
C THR A 176 4.67 -0.55 -18.97
N TYR A 177 5.76 -0.08 -19.58
CA TYR A 177 6.04 -0.34 -20.99
C TYR A 177 7.13 -1.39 -21.10
N LYS A 178 6.87 -2.46 -21.85
CA LYS A 178 7.93 -3.30 -22.39
C LYS A 178 8.76 -2.46 -23.34
N HIS A 179 9.96 -2.10 -22.89
CA HIS A 179 11.01 -1.59 -23.74
C HIS A 179 11.46 -2.72 -24.69
N PRO A 180 11.63 -2.47 -26.00
CA PRO A 180 12.23 -3.44 -26.92
C PRO A 180 13.67 -3.80 -26.50
#